data_AF-A0A820QNE4-F1
#
_entry.id   AF-A0A820QNE4-F1
#
_cell.length_a   1.000
_cell.length_b   1.000
_cell.length_c   1.000
_cell.angle_alpha   90.00
_cell.angle_beta   90.00
_cell.angle_gamma   90.00
#
_symmetry.space_group_name_H-M   'P 1'
#
loop_
_entity.id
_entity.type
_entity.pdbx_description
1 polymer ?
#
loop_
_entity_poly.entity_id
_entity_poly.type
_entity_poly.pdbx_seq_one_letter_code
_entity_poly.pdbx_strand_id
1 'polypeptide(L)'
;MIDTIFLFCFWPSFNEATAAGLERLRAVINTYLSICSSVLGTFIASSLIRHGKLDMIHVRSSTLPRGVAVDTVASSNIGLHDAMIIGTLAGFISTIGFYAVLPKLKLIRIHDACGVHYLYGVPGFQDYLTNLYLTGGLQRSNNIQVVYQAAALVLTLAMTIVGVFFAGALLRLLIFVQKSQYLDDEVHWYKPDEIGSVKL
;
A
#
# COMPACT_ATOMS: atom_id res chain seq x y z
N MET A 1 -3.16 -13.44 6.59
CA MET A 1 -4.07 -12.70 7.50
C MET A 1 -3.36 -12.28 8.78
N ILE A 2 -2.51 -13.12 9.38
CA ILE A 2 -1.71 -12.76 10.55
C ILE A 2 -0.87 -11.50 10.26
N ASP A 3 -0.11 -11.53 9.17
CA ASP A 3 0.62 -10.40 8.58
C ASP A 3 -0.22 -9.12 8.50
N THR A 4 -1.42 -9.20 7.94
CA THR A 4 -2.35 -8.06 7.82
C THR A 4 -2.74 -7.49 9.17
N ILE A 5 -3.01 -8.34 10.17
CA ILE A 5 -3.40 -7.90 11.51
C ILE A 5 -2.22 -7.21 12.20
N PHE A 6 -1.02 -7.78 12.11
CA PHE A 6 0.19 -7.17 12.66
C PHE A 6 0.43 -5.79 12.06
N LEU A 7 0.41 -5.69 10.73
CA LEU A 7 0.63 -4.42 10.05
C LEU A 7 -0.50 -3.42 10.37
N PHE A 8 -1.76 -3.86 10.48
CA PHE A 8 -2.89 -3.02 10.89
C PHE A 8 -2.67 -2.42 12.29
N CYS A 9 -2.24 -3.24 13.26
CA CYS A 9 -2.04 -2.80 14.63
C CYS A 9 -0.84 -1.86 14.79
N PHE A 10 0.25 -2.09 14.06
CA PHE A 10 1.51 -1.35 14.23
C PHE A 10 1.70 -0.18 13.25
N TRP A 11 0.82 -0.01 12.26
CA TRP A 11 0.93 1.12 11.34
C TRP A 11 0.84 2.50 12.01
N PRO A 12 -0.04 2.74 13.00
CA PRO A 12 -0.06 4.02 13.71
C PRO A 12 1.30 4.34 14.36
N SER A 13 1.99 3.33 14.88
CA SER A 13 3.35 3.49 15.42
C SER A 13 4.39 3.78 14.35
N PHE A 14 4.21 3.27 13.13
CA PHE A 14 5.06 3.61 11.99
C PHE A 14 4.93 5.09 11.61
N ASN A 15 3.70 5.59 11.42
CA ASN A 15 3.45 6.97 11.01
C ASN A 15 3.76 8.01 12.11
N GLU A 16 3.69 7.62 13.39
CA GLU A 16 4.02 8.52 14.51
C GLU A 16 5.53 8.59 14.81
N ALA A 17 6.34 7.67 14.28
CA ALA A 17 7.72 7.44 14.73
C ALA A 17 8.62 8.68 14.66
N THR A 18 8.37 9.57 13.70
CA THR A 18 9.15 10.81 13.51
C THR A 18 8.46 12.05 14.09
N ALA A 19 7.28 11.91 14.69
CA ALA A 19 6.50 13.02 15.24
C ALA A 19 6.76 13.20 16.74
N ALA A 20 6.55 14.43 17.24
CA ALA A 20 6.76 14.77 18.65
C ALA A 20 5.54 15.46 19.27
N GLY A 21 5.35 15.27 20.58
CA GLY A 21 4.30 15.96 21.34
C GLY A 21 2.89 15.70 20.81
N LEU A 22 2.14 16.77 20.54
CA LEU A 22 0.75 16.69 20.06
C LEU A 22 0.63 16.12 18.65
N GLU A 23 1.64 16.34 17.80
CA GLU A 23 1.66 15.82 16.43
C GLU A 23 1.74 14.29 16.42
N ARG A 24 2.42 13.71 17.41
CA ARG A 24 2.51 12.25 17.60
C ARG A 24 1.13 11.63 17.87
N LEU A 25 0.39 12.20 18.84
CA LEU A 25 -0.97 11.76 19.13
C LEU A 25 -1.89 11.89 17.91
N ARG A 26 -1.74 12.99 17.15
CA ARG A 26 -2.50 13.20 15.93
C ARG A 26 -2.18 12.17 14.85
N ALA A 27 -0.90 11.86 14.65
CA ALA A 27 -0.44 10.83 13.73
C ALA A 27 -1.06 9.46 14.04
N VAL A 28 -1.10 9.07 15.32
CA VAL A 28 -1.76 7.84 15.74
C VAL A 28 -3.25 7.84 15.41
N ILE A 29 -3.97 8.91 15.79
CA ILE A 29 -5.43 8.98 15.63
C ILE A 29 -5.82 9.02 14.16
N ASN A 30 -5.17 9.87 13.35
CA ASN A 30 -5.44 9.98 11.92
C ASN A 30 -5.18 8.66 11.19
N THR A 31 -4.06 8.01 11.51
CA THR A 31 -3.69 6.71 10.92
C THR A 31 -4.68 5.63 11.32
N TYR A 32 -5.02 5.54 12.61
CA TYR A 32 -5.98 4.56 13.11
C TYR A 32 -7.36 4.73 12.45
N LEU A 33 -7.89 5.94 12.39
CA LEU A 33 -9.20 6.22 11.77
C LEU A 33 -9.19 5.95 10.26
N SER A 34 -8.13 6.33 9.56
CA SER A 34 -7.97 6.02 8.13
C SER A 34 -7.97 4.51 7.89
N ILE A 35 -7.22 3.74 8.69
CA ILE A 35 -7.13 2.29 8.50
C ILE A 35 -8.46 1.59 8.90
N CYS A 36 -9.20 2.10 9.88
CA CYS A 36 -10.54 1.60 10.19
C CYS A 36 -11.56 1.90 9.08
N SER A 37 -11.68 3.17 8.66
CA SER A 37 -12.68 3.61 7.67
C SER A 37 -12.49 2.92 6.33
N SER A 38 -11.24 2.71 5.99
CA SER A 38 -10.89 1.99 4.79
C SER A 38 -11.35 0.55 4.81
N VAL A 39 -11.38 -0.16 5.96
CA VAL A 39 -11.87 -1.56 6.01
C VAL A 39 -13.29 -1.58 5.45
N LEU A 40 -14.11 -0.60 5.83
CA LEU A 40 -15.45 -0.42 5.28
C LEU A 40 -15.40 -0.23 3.76
N GLY A 41 -14.57 0.69 3.25
CA GLY A 41 -14.40 0.92 1.81
C GLY A 41 -14.02 -0.34 1.03
N THR A 42 -13.11 -1.16 1.56
CA THR A 42 -12.70 -2.43 0.95
C THR A 42 -13.79 -3.48 0.97
N PHE A 43 -14.53 -3.63 2.07
CA PHE A 43 -15.62 -4.58 2.19
C PHE A 43 -16.79 -4.20 1.26
N ILE A 44 -17.14 -2.91 1.20
CA ILE A 44 -18.15 -2.38 0.28
C ILE A 44 -17.73 -2.67 -1.17
N ALA A 45 -16.51 -2.28 -1.57
CA ALA A 45 -16.01 -2.52 -2.91
C ALA A 45 -15.97 -4.02 -3.26
N SER A 46 -15.47 -4.86 -2.35
CA SER A 46 -15.39 -6.30 -2.58
C SER A 46 -16.77 -6.93 -2.75
N SER A 47 -17.73 -6.53 -1.91
CA SER A 47 -19.11 -7.02 -1.99
C SER A 47 -19.77 -6.60 -3.32
N LEU A 48 -19.58 -5.35 -3.75
CA LEU A 48 -20.09 -4.86 -5.03
C LEU A 48 -19.50 -5.64 -6.22
N ILE A 49 -18.18 -5.84 -6.23
CA ILE A 49 -17.47 -6.52 -7.33
C ILE A 49 -17.83 -8.00 -7.41
N ARG A 50 -18.06 -8.66 -6.28
CA ARG A 50 -18.28 -10.11 -6.21
C ARG A 50 -19.75 -10.47 -5.92
N HIS A 51 -20.67 -9.55 -6.23
CA HIS A 51 -22.13 -9.75 -6.11
C HIS A 51 -22.57 -10.29 -4.74
N GLY A 52 -22.14 -9.62 -3.67
CA GLY A 52 -22.47 -9.97 -2.29
C GLY A 52 -21.51 -10.95 -1.62
N LYS A 53 -20.50 -11.46 -2.34
CA LYS A 53 -19.42 -12.29 -1.75
C LYS A 53 -18.20 -11.44 -1.39
N LEU A 54 -17.37 -11.93 -0.48
CA LEU A 54 -16.11 -11.28 -0.11
C LEU A 54 -14.95 -12.09 -0.67
N ASP A 55 -13.99 -11.41 -1.30
CA ASP A 55 -12.75 -12.03 -1.77
C ASP A 55 -11.66 -11.83 -0.73
N MET A 56 -11.03 -12.93 -0.29
CA MET A 56 -9.97 -12.88 0.71
C MET A 56 -8.75 -12.10 0.23
N ILE A 57 -8.49 -12.02 -1.08
CA ILE A 57 -7.40 -11.22 -1.63
C ILE A 57 -7.70 -9.73 -1.42
N HIS A 58 -8.94 -9.29 -1.66
CA HIS A 58 -9.33 -7.91 -1.38
C HIS A 58 -9.24 -7.60 0.10
N VAL A 59 -9.75 -8.49 0.96
CA VAL A 59 -9.70 -8.28 2.41
C VAL A 59 -8.25 -8.25 2.91
N ARG A 60 -7.38 -9.18 2.51
CA ARG A 60 -5.99 -9.20 2.98
C ARG A 60 -5.18 -8.03 2.43
N SER A 61 -5.32 -7.74 1.14
CA SER A 61 -4.41 -6.82 0.44
C SER A 61 -4.94 -5.40 0.34
N SER A 62 -6.25 -5.18 0.43
CA SER A 62 -6.83 -3.83 0.39
C SER A 62 -7.20 -3.30 1.77
N THR A 63 -7.14 -4.11 2.84
CA THR A 63 -7.37 -3.62 4.23
C THR A 63 -6.18 -2.94 4.90
N LEU A 64 -4.99 -3.16 4.36
CA LEU A 64 -3.74 -2.64 4.89
C LEU A 64 -3.17 -1.35 4.26
N PRO A 65 -3.33 -1.09 2.94
CA PRO A 65 -2.72 0.04 2.22
C PRO A 65 -3.02 1.43 2.77
N ARG A 66 -3.95 1.59 3.71
CA ARG A 66 -4.55 2.90 4.04
C ARG A 66 -3.82 3.65 5.13
N GLY A 67 -2.88 3.00 5.82
CA GLY A 67 -1.86 3.70 6.60
C GLY A 67 -0.90 4.47 5.69
N VAL A 68 -0.63 3.96 4.48
CA VAL A 68 0.15 4.66 3.44
C VAL A 68 -0.61 5.90 2.94
N ALA A 69 -1.93 5.81 2.79
CA ALA A 69 -2.76 6.88 2.22
C ALA A 69 -2.82 8.16 3.09
N VAL A 70 -2.34 8.10 4.34
CA VAL A 70 -2.27 9.24 5.25
C VAL A 70 -0.86 9.43 5.82
N ASP A 71 0.17 8.80 5.23
CA ASP A 71 1.52 8.75 5.79
C ASP A 71 2.13 10.16 5.96
N THR A 72 2.21 10.91 4.86
CA THR A 72 2.79 12.27 4.88
C THR A 72 1.90 13.30 5.58
N VAL A 73 0.61 13.00 5.77
CA VAL A 73 -0.36 13.90 6.43
C VAL A 73 -0.77 13.43 7.83
N ALA A 74 -0.15 12.37 8.36
CA ALA A 74 -0.54 11.77 9.63
C ALA A 74 -0.45 12.78 10.78
N SER A 75 0.65 13.52 10.88
CA SER A 75 0.88 14.55 11.90
C SER A 75 0.12 15.85 11.64
N SER A 76 -0.34 16.07 10.41
CA SER A 76 -1.01 17.29 9.98
C SER A 76 -2.41 17.42 10.56
N ASN A 77 -2.88 18.66 10.73
CA ASN A 77 -4.21 18.93 11.27
C ASN A 77 -5.30 18.81 10.20
N ILE A 78 -5.50 17.59 9.70
CA ILE A 78 -6.46 17.28 8.62
C ILE A 78 -7.89 17.11 9.14
N GLY A 79 -8.07 16.89 10.45
CA GLY A 79 -9.36 16.60 11.04
C GLY A 79 -9.78 15.13 10.89
N LEU A 80 -10.58 14.66 11.86
CA LEU A 80 -10.97 13.24 11.98
C LEU A 80 -11.78 12.75 10.77
N HIS A 81 -12.65 13.62 10.25
CA HIS A 81 -13.51 13.31 9.10
C HIS A 81 -12.70 13.06 7.83
N ASP A 82 -11.71 13.92 7.55
CA ASP A 82 -10.93 13.83 6.32
C ASP A 82 -10.04 12.59 6.34
N ALA A 83 -9.46 12.25 7.51
CA ALA A 83 -8.74 10.98 7.70
C ALA A 83 -9.64 9.76 7.34
N MET A 84 -10.90 9.78 7.76
CA MET A 84 -11.84 8.69 7.44
C MET A 84 -12.20 8.65 5.94
N ILE A 85 -12.38 9.80 5.30
CA ILE A 85 -12.64 9.87 3.84
C ILE A 85 -11.47 9.32 3.06
N ILE A 86 -10.26 9.79 3.35
CA ILE A 86 -9.02 9.36 2.67
C ILE A 86 -8.89 7.84 2.77
N GLY A 87 -9.06 7.29 3.97
CA GLY A 87 -9.06 5.85 4.18
C GLY A 87 -10.13 5.14 3.35
N THR A 88 -11.39 5.57 3.43
CA THR A 88 -12.50 4.92 2.70
C THR A 88 -12.24 4.88 1.19
N LEU A 89 -11.80 6.01 0.62
CA LEU A 89 -11.44 6.11 -0.80
C LEU A 89 -10.25 5.21 -1.14
N ALA A 90 -9.20 5.21 -0.32
CA ALA A 90 -8.03 4.37 -0.54
C ALA A 90 -8.38 2.87 -0.53
N GLY A 91 -9.21 2.43 0.42
CA GLY A 91 -9.70 1.05 0.47
C GLY A 91 -10.56 0.66 -0.73
N PHE A 92 -11.39 1.59 -1.21
CA PHE A 92 -12.25 1.38 -2.37
C PHE A 92 -11.45 1.31 -3.68
N ILE A 93 -10.58 2.29 -3.92
CA ILE A 93 -9.72 2.39 -5.12
C ILE A 93 -8.78 1.17 -5.20
N SER A 94 -8.15 0.81 -4.08
CA SER A 94 -7.23 -0.35 -4.04
C SER A 94 -7.96 -1.63 -4.42
N THR A 95 -9.14 -1.89 -3.83
CA THR A 95 -9.94 -3.09 -4.14
C THR A 95 -10.33 -3.17 -5.62
N ILE A 96 -10.76 -2.05 -6.21
CA ILE A 96 -11.07 -2.00 -7.66
C ILE A 96 -9.82 -2.27 -8.48
N GLY A 97 -8.67 -1.71 -8.10
CA GLY A 97 -7.40 -1.91 -8.78
C GLY A 97 -6.93 -3.36 -8.77
N PHE A 98 -7.02 -4.03 -7.62
CA PHE A 98 -6.74 -5.46 -7.46
C PHE A 98 -7.61 -6.33 -8.38
N TYR A 99 -8.90 -6.00 -8.52
CA TYR A 99 -9.80 -6.73 -9.40
C TYR A 99 -9.58 -6.43 -10.88
N ALA A 100 -9.53 -5.15 -11.25
CA ALA A 100 -9.67 -4.71 -12.64
C ALA A 100 -8.33 -4.57 -13.37
N VAL A 101 -7.26 -4.20 -12.68
CA VAL A 101 -6.00 -3.80 -13.33
C VAL A 101 -4.88 -4.79 -13.09
N LEU A 102 -4.80 -5.41 -11.92
CA LEU A 102 -3.78 -6.44 -11.64
C LEU A 102 -3.76 -7.58 -12.69
N PRO A 103 -4.92 -8.09 -13.19
CA PRO A 103 -4.92 -9.07 -14.28
C PRO A 103 -4.42 -8.49 -15.61
N LYS A 104 -4.67 -7.20 -15.88
CA LYS A 104 -4.26 -6.51 -17.11
C LYS A 104 -2.76 -6.20 -17.14
N LEU A 105 -2.13 -5.99 -15.99
CA LEU A 105 -0.67 -5.79 -15.90
C LEU A 105 0.11 -7.02 -16.43
N LYS A 106 -0.44 -8.23 -16.25
CA LYS A 106 0.15 -9.46 -16.80
C LYS A 106 0.20 -9.45 -18.33
N LEU A 107 -0.77 -8.79 -18.99
CA LEU A 107 -0.81 -8.69 -20.46
C LEU A 107 0.37 -7.88 -21.02
N ILE A 108 0.87 -6.91 -20.26
CA ILE A 108 2.05 -6.10 -20.61
C ILE A 108 3.34 -6.64 -19.99
N ARG A 109 3.34 -7.91 -19.55
CA ARG A 109 4.47 -8.63 -18.93
C ARG A 109 4.96 -8.04 -17.61
N ILE A 110 4.13 -7.24 -16.93
CA ILE A 110 4.40 -6.77 -15.56
C ILE A 110 3.77 -7.76 -14.60
N HIS A 111 4.61 -8.54 -13.93
CA HIS A 111 4.20 -9.57 -12.99
C HIS A 111 4.28 -9.01 -11.57
N ASP A 112 3.18 -8.46 -11.09
CA ASP A 112 3.04 -8.03 -9.70
C ASP A 112 2.37 -9.15 -8.89
N ALA A 113 3.20 -9.95 -8.21
CA ALA A 113 2.75 -11.16 -7.50
C ALA A 113 1.89 -10.83 -6.25
N CYS A 114 2.25 -9.77 -5.53
CA CYS A 114 1.56 -9.36 -4.29
C CYS A 114 0.56 -8.21 -4.51
N GLY A 115 0.53 -7.62 -5.72
CA GLY A 115 -0.25 -6.41 -6.00
C GLY A 115 0.31 -5.17 -5.30
N VAL A 116 1.64 -5.07 -5.17
CA VAL A 116 2.32 -3.96 -4.47
C VAL A 116 1.96 -2.60 -5.06
N HIS A 117 1.60 -2.54 -6.34
CA HIS A 117 1.17 -1.29 -6.97
C HIS A 117 -0.11 -0.75 -6.34
N TYR A 118 -1.09 -1.61 -6.03
CA TYR A 118 -2.34 -1.22 -5.39
C TYR A 118 -2.28 -1.26 -3.87
N LEU A 119 -1.24 -1.88 -3.31
CA LEU A 119 -0.98 -1.91 -1.87
C LEU A 119 -0.13 -0.73 -1.37
N TYR A 120 0.75 -0.18 -2.20
CA TYR A 120 1.65 0.92 -1.80
C TYR A 120 1.68 2.04 -2.81
N GLY A 121 1.77 1.73 -4.11
CA GLY A 121 1.93 2.73 -5.17
C GLY A 121 0.77 3.71 -5.28
N VAL A 122 -0.44 3.21 -5.52
CA VAL A 122 -1.64 4.04 -5.68
C VAL A 122 -2.02 4.76 -4.38
N PRO A 123 -2.05 4.10 -3.21
CA PRO A 123 -2.28 4.78 -1.93
C PRO A 123 -1.22 5.84 -1.60
N GLY A 124 0.07 5.60 -1.88
CA GLY A 124 1.12 6.59 -1.68
C GLY A 124 0.99 7.79 -2.63
N PHE A 125 0.56 7.55 -3.87
CA PHE A 125 0.21 8.65 -4.79
C PHE A 125 -1.00 9.44 -4.30
N GLN A 126 -2.00 8.77 -3.74
CA GLN A 126 -3.16 9.43 -3.12
C GLN A 126 -2.74 10.30 -1.93
N ASP A 127 -1.90 9.80 -1.03
CA ASP A 127 -1.35 10.55 0.10
C ASP A 127 -0.60 11.80 -0.36
N TYR A 128 0.23 11.66 -1.39
CA TYR A 128 0.92 12.79 -2.01
C TYR A 128 -0.05 13.87 -2.50
N LEU A 129 -1.14 13.50 -3.18
CA LEU A 129 -2.15 14.46 -3.65
C LEU A 129 -2.87 15.14 -2.48
N THR A 130 -3.14 14.39 -1.42
CA THR A 130 -3.73 14.93 -0.19
C THR A 130 -2.78 15.92 0.49
N ASN A 131 -1.48 15.62 0.56
CA ASN A 131 -0.45 16.51 1.08
C ASN A 131 -0.36 17.82 0.30
N LEU A 132 -0.50 17.74 -1.02
CA LEU A 132 -0.50 18.90 -1.92
C LEU A 132 -1.63 19.89 -1.59
N TYR A 133 -2.80 19.36 -1.23
CA TYR A 133 -3.98 20.16 -0.91
C TYR A 133 -3.94 20.72 0.51
N LEU A 134 -3.41 19.96 1.47
CA LEU A 134 -3.41 20.31 2.90
C LEU A 134 -2.28 21.25 3.32
N THR A 135 -1.83 22.08 2.36
CA THR A 135 -0.75 23.06 2.48
C THR A 135 -0.67 23.79 3.83
N GLY A 136 0.39 23.48 4.58
CA GLY A 136 0.83 24.20 5.76
C GLY A 136 2.09 23.60 6.36
N GLY A 137 3.25 23.77 5.70
CA GLY A 137 4.54 23.26 6.17
C GLY A 137 5.62 24.36 6.31
N LEU A 138 6.32 24.36 7.46
CA LEU A 138 7.59 25.01 7.78
C LEU A 138 7.91 26.33 7.04
N GLN A 139 7.33 27.44 7.51
CA GLN A 139 7.73 28.81 7.16
C GLN A 139 7.77 29.15 5.65
N ARG A 140 7.09 28.38 4.79
CA ARG A 140 7.02 28.59 3.34
C ARG A 140 5.59 28.90 2.92
N SER A 141 5.44 29.66 1.84
CA SER A 141 4.12 29.88 1.25
C SER A 141 3.60 28.59 0.62
N ASN A 142 2.27 28.44 0.57
CA ASN A 142 1.60 27.27 0.00
C ASN A 142 2.07 26.97 -1.43
N ASN A 143 2.26 28.01 -2.25
CA ASN A 143 2.73 27.89 -3.62
C ASN A 143 4.14 27.29 -3.71
N ILE A 144 5.04 27.69 -2.80
CA ILE A 144 6.40 27.16 -2.76
C ILE A 144 6.39 25.71 -2.28
N GLN A 145 5.58 25.40 -1.25
CA GLN A 145 5.46 24.03 -0.73
C GLN A 145 4.99 23.04 -1.81
N VAL A 146 3.99 23.44 -2.61
CA VAL A 146 3.50 22.66 -3.76
C VAL A 146 4.60 22.33 -4.75
N VAL A 147 5.46 23.30 -5.08
CA VAL A 147 6.59 23.08 -6.00
C VAL A 147 7.62 22.10 -5.42
N TYR A 148 7.94 22.22 -4.13
CA TYR A 148 8.88 21.29 -3.47
C TYR A 148 8.32 19.86 -3.40
N GLN A 149 7.03 19.70 -3.10
CA GLN A 149 6.40 18.38 -3.10
C GLN A 149 6.45 17.76 -4.51
N ALA A 150 6.12 18.53 -5.56
CA ALA A 150 6.19 18.05 -6.94
C ALA A 150 7.61 17.65 -7.35
N ALA A 151 8.60 18.47 -6.98
CA ALA A 151 10.00 18.15 -7.23
C ALA A 151 10.43 16.87 -6.49
N ALA A 152 10.01 16.69 -5.24
CA ALA A 152 10.31 15.49 -4.45
C ALA A 152 9.69 14.22 -5.06
N LEU A 153 8.45 14.30 -5.56
CA LEU A 153 7.80 13.17 -6.24
C LEU A 153 8.54 12.78 -7.53
N VAL A 154 8.85 13.75 -8.39
CA VAL A 154 9.56 13.50 -9.64
C VAL A 154 10.94 12.89 -9.37
N LEU A 155 11.66 13.42 -8.37
CA LEU A 155 12.96 12.89 -7.97
C LEU A 155 12.84 11.45 -7.44
N THR A 156 11.84 11.17 -6.60
CA THR A 156 11.60 9.83 -6.05
C THR A 156 11.29 8.82 -7.15
N LEU A 157 10.45 9.18 -8.12
CA LEU A 157 10.14 8.32 -9.27
C LEU A 157 11.37 8.09 -10.14
N ALA A 158 12.16 9.14 -10.42
CA ALA A 158 13.38 9.01 -11.21
C ALA A 158 14.40 8.08 -10.53
N MET A 159 14.67 8.27 -9.23
CA MET A 159 15.58 7.42 -8.48
C MET A 159 15.09 5.97 -8.43
N THR A 160 13.79 5.76 -8.24
CA THR A 160 13.20 4.41 -8.18
C THR A 160 13.31 3.71 -9.53
N ILE A 161 12.98 4.38 -10.64
CA ILE A 161 13.05 3.79 -11.99
C ILE A 161 14.49 3.43 -12.32
N VAL A 162 15.44 4.33 -12.10
CA VAL A 162 16.87 4.10 -12.38
C VAL A 162 17.42 2.97 -11.50
N GLY A 163 17.14 3.01 -10.19
CA GLY A 163 17.60 2.01 -9.23
C GLY A 163 17.04 0.62 -9.52
N VAL A 164 15.73 0.51 -9.78
CA VAL A 164 15.07 -0.77 -10.10
C VAL A 164 15.52 -1.30 -11.45
N PHE A 165 15.73 -0.44 -12.46
CA PHE A 165 16.28 -0.86 -13.75
C PHE A 165 17.68 -1.45 -13.58
N PHE A 166 18.56 -0.77 -12.85
CA PHE A 166 19.92 -1.24 -12.59
C PHE A 166 19.93 -2.55 -11.79
N ALA A 167 19.17 -2.63 -10.69
CA ALA A 167 19.05 -3.84 -9.89
C ALA A 167 18.47 -5.00 -10.70
N GLY A 168 17.43 -4.74 -11.51
CA GLY A 168 16.83 -5.75 -12.39
C GLY A 168 17.77 -6.24 -13.49
N ALA A 169 18.58 -5.34 -14.07
CA ALA A 169 19.61 -5.71 -15.04
C ALA A 169 20.71 -6.55 -14.39
N LEU A 170 21.18 -6.16 -13.20
CA LEU A 170 22.16 -6.92 -12.43
C LEU A 170 21.65 -8.32 -12.09
N LEU A 171 20.42 -8.44 -11.59
CA LEU A 171 19.80 -9.74 -11.29
C LEU A 171 19.69 -10.64 -12.53
N ARG A 172 19.47 -10.08 -13.72
CA ARG A 172 19.45 -10.86 -14.97
C ARG A 172 20.83 -11.40 -15.38
N LEU A 173 21.91 -10.71 -14.99
CA LEU A 173 23.29 -11.16 -15.24
C LEU A 173 23.74 -12.24 -14.24
N LEU A 174 23.20 -12.21 -13.02
CA LEU A 174 23.49 -13.21 -12.01
C LEU A 174 22.82 -14.55 -12.35
N ILE A 175 23.64 -15.61 -12.45
CA ILE A 175 23.22 -16.96 -12.82
C ILE A 175 22.29 -17.60 -11.77
N PHE A 176 22.24 -17.04 -10.55
CA PHE A 176 21.48 -17.56 -9.42
C PHE A 176 19.95 -17.36 -9.52
N VAL A 177 19.45 -16.62 -10.52
CA VAL A 177 18.00 -16.40 -10.66
C VAL A 177 17.37 -17.56 -11.43
N GLN A 178 16.55 -18.33 -10.73
CA GLN A 178 15.78 -19.43 -11.30
C GLN A 178 14.73 -18.93 -12.30
N LYS A 179 14.59 -19.62 -13.45
CA LYS A 179 13.84 -19.11 -14.62
C LYS A 179 12.57 -19.89 -14.97
N SER A 180 12.31 -21.03 -14.36
CA SER A 180 11.30 -21.99 -14.85
C SER A 180 10.26 -22.49 -13.84
N GLN A 181 10.54 -22.47 -12.54
CA GLN A 181 9.58 -22.89 -11.49
C GLN A 181 9.37 -21.73 -10.51
N TYR A 182 8.26 -21.01 -10.71
CA TYR A 182 7.87 -19.90 -9.85
C TYR A 182 6.81 -20.38 -8.85
N LEU A 183 6.89 -19.88 -7.60
CA LEU A 183 5.93 -20.18 -6.52
C LEU A 183 5.88 -21.66 -6.14
N ASP A 184 7.01 -22.36 -6.30
CA ASP A 184 7.19 -23.76 -5.91
C ASP A 184 8.30 -23.86 -4.87
N ASP A 185 7.92 -24.16 -3.63
CA ASP A 185 8.87 -24.23 -2.51
C ASP A 185 9.79 -25.46 -2.61
N GLU A 186 9.41 -26.50 -3.35
CA GLU A 186 10.18 -27.75 -3.47
C GLU A 186 11.57 -27.54 -4.07
N VAL A 187 11.77 -26.45 -4.83
CA VAL A 187 13.06 -26.18 -5.45
C VAL A 187 14.12 -25.74 -4.43
N HIS A 188 13.68 -25.12 -3.33
CA HIS A 188 14.60 -24.57 -2.32
C HIS A 188 14.46 -25.25 -0.95
N TRP A 189 13.37 -25.96 -0.72
CA TRP A 189 13.04 -26.54 0.57
C TRP A 189 12.73 -28.02 0.45
N TYR A 190 13.15 -28.77 1.46
CA TYR A 190 12.68 -30.14 1.63
C TYR A 190 11.17 -30.11 1.92
N LYS A 191 10.40 -30.81 1.09
CA LYS A 191 8.97 -31.01 1.32
C LYS A 191 8.77 -32.18 2.28
N PRO A 192 8.08 -31.99 3.42
CA PRO A 192 7.70 -33.09 4.29
C PRO A 192 6.87 -34.12 3.51
N ASP A 193 7.07 -35.40 3.79
CA ASP A 193 6.24 -36.46 3.22
C ASP A 193 4.76 -36.17 3.53
N GLU A 194 3.90 -36.32 2.53
CA GLU A 194 2.46 -36.12 2.70
C GLU A 194 1.95 -37.08 3.78
N ILE A 195 1.64 -36.55 4.96
CA ILE A 195 0.82 -37.26 5.95
C ILE A 195 -0.52 -37.47 5.23
N GLY A 196 -0.77 -38.71 4.79
CA GLY A 196 -1.82 -39.07 3.85
C GLY A 196 -3.11 -38.31 4.10
N SER A 197 -3.66 -37.75 3.04
CA SER A 197 -4.90 -36.97 3.00
C SER A 197 -5.96 -37.57 3.93
N VAL A 198 -6.07 -37.02 5.14
CA VAL A 198 -7.25 -37.24 5.97
C VAL A 198 -8.35 -36.50 5.24
N LYS A 199 -9.17 -37.25 4.48
CA LYS A 199 -10.43 -36.77 3.95
C LYS A 199 -11.29 -36.38 5.16
N LEU A 200 -11.32 -35.08 5.47
CA LEU A 200 -12.34 -34.48 6.33
C LEU A 200 -13.66 -34.40 5.55
#